data_AF-A0A4R5V2B5-F1
#
_entry.id   AF-A0A4R5V2B5-F1
#
_cell.length_a   1.000
_cell.length_b   1.000
_cell.length_c   1.000
_cell.angle_alpha   90.00
_cell.angle_beta   90.00
_cell.angle_gamma   90.00
#
_symmetry.space_group_name_H-M   'P 1'
#
loop_
_entity.id
_entity.type
_entity.pdbx_description
1 polymer ?
#
loop_
_entity_poly.entity_id
_entity_poly.type
_entity_poly.pdbx_seq_one_letter_code
_entity_poly.pdbx_strand_id
1 'polypeptide(L)'
;MRPLDLTGRRDLQARILVGWSRIVTPEGQSVQLAAFGADDQGRSGVTGSVNSRFGLRFGTAALLSIIGAGPAIAASEASSETRSEIAEDVAGSFAQATDAVIGEYATLPPVISVQPGAAISVIADRDLEFY
;
A
#
# COMPACT_ATOMS: atom_id res chain seq x y z
N MET A 1 -25.17 0.32 -22.07
CA MET A 1 -25.09 -0.52 -20.87
C MET A 1 -23.61 -0.89 -20.71
N ARG A 2 -22.89 -0.27 -19.77
CA ARG A 2 -21.45 -0.54 -19.56
C ARG A 2 -21.30 -1.81 -18.70
N PRO A 3 -20.38 -2.73 -19.02
CA PRO A 3 -20.15 -3.90 -18.20
C PRO A 3 -19.60 -3.50 -16.82
N LEU A 4 -20.12 -4.14 -15.78
CA LEU A 4 -19.62 -4.03 -14.41
C LEU A 4 -18.30 -4.82 -14.33
N ASP A 5 -17.23 -4.11 -14.03
CA ASP A 5 -15.94 -4.70 -13.66
C ASP A 5 -16.09 -5.39 -12.29
N LEU A 6 -15.99 -6.73 -12.29
CA LEU A 6 -16.11 -7.59 -11.11
C LEU A 6 -14.76 -7.83 -10.42
N THR A 7 -13.71 -7.12 -10.82
CA THR A 7 -12.46 -7.11 -10.08
C THR A 7 -12.64 -6.19 -8.88
N GLY A 8 -13.00 -6.75 -7.73
CA GLY A 8 -13.23 -6.04 -6.46
C GLY A 8 -12.01 -5.31 -5.87
N ARG A 9 -11.08 -4.82 -6.70
CA ARG A 9 -10.11 -3.81 -6.31
C ARG A 9 -10.77 -2.45 -6.47
N ARG A 10 -11.23 -1.88 -5.35
CA ARG A 10 -11.22 -0.41 -5.25
C ARG A 10 -9.76 -0.01 -5.26
N ASP A 11 -9.18 0.12 -6.46
CA ASP A 11 -7.86 0.70 -6.64
C ASP A 11 -8.01 2.16 -6.22
N LEU A 12 -7.69 2.42 -4.95
CA LEU A 12 -7.56 3.78 -4.46
C LEU A 12 -6.56 4.46 -5.40
N GLN A 13 -6.95 5.59 -5.96
CA GLN A 13 -6.07 6.38 -6.80
C GLN A 13 -5.37 7.40 -5.91
N ALA A 14 -4.07 7.54 -6.11
CA ALA A 14 -3.29 8.61 -5.51
C ALA A 14 -2.52 9.36 -6.59
N ARG A 15 -2.08 10.57 -6.23
CA ARG A 15 -1.27 11.42 -7.10
C ARG A 15 0.15 11.48 -6.56
N ILE A 16 1.11 11.28 -7.45
CA ILE A 16 2.52 11.43 -7.14
C ILE A 16 2.99 12.73 -7.79
N LEU A 17 3.61 13.60 -6.99
CA LEU A 17 4.30 14.78 -7.50
C LEU A 17 5.69 14.35 -7.98
N VAL A 18 5.99 14.67 -9.25
CA VAL A 18 7.29 14.38 -9.87
C VAL A 18 7.92 15.72 -10.24
N GLY A 19 9.16 15.94 -9.81
CA GLY A 19 9.96 17.09 -10.21
C GLY A 19 10.97 16.69 -11.28
N TRP A 20 11.05 17.47 -12.35
CA TRP A 20 12.01 17.26 -13.44
C TRP A 20 13.12 18.29 -13.36
N SER A 21 14.35 17.82 -13.16
CA SER A 21 15.51 18.67 -12.92
C SER A 21 16.38 18.90 -14.15
N ARG A 22 16.30 18.06 -15.17
CA ARG A 22 17.19 18.16 -16.34
C ARG A 22 16.55 17.53 -17.56
N ILE A 23 16.82 18.12 -18.72
CA ILE A 23 16.62 17.50 -20.02
C ILE A 23 17.97 17.33 -20.72
N VAL A 24 18.15 16.20 -21.41
CA VAL A 24 19.31 15.92 -22.25
C VAL A 24 18.80 15.65 -23.65
N THR A 25 19.26 16.43 -24.64
CA THR A 25 18.85 16.27 -26.03
C THR A 25 19.63 15.13 -26.70
N PRO A 26 19.14 14.58 -27.83
CA PRO A 26 19.86 13.56 -28.60
C PRO A 26 21.27 14.00 -29.04
N GLU A 27 21.48 15.31 -29.21
CA GLU A 27 22.75 15.92 -29.60
C GLU A 27 23.72 16.09 -28.40
N GLY A 28 23.28 15.76 -27.18
CA GLY A 28 24.10 15.81 -25.97
C GLY A 28 24.05 17.14 -25.22
N GLN A 29 23.20 18.08 -25.61
CA GLN A 29 22.98 19.32 -24.85
C GLN A 29 22.23 19.01 -23.56
N SER A 30 22.65 19.62 -22.45
CA SER A 30 22.04 19.46 -21.14
C SER A 30 21.51 20.79 -20.65
N VAL A 31 20.21 20.90 -20.41
CA VAL A 31 19.57 22.10 -19.88
C VAL A 31 18.96 21.80 -18.51
N GLN A 32 19.23 22.68 -17.55
CA GLN A 32 18.66 22.59 -16.21
C GLN A 32 17.18 22.98 -16.25
N LEU A 33 16.35 22.17 -15.62
CA LEU A 33 14.90 22.32 -15.58
C LEU A 33 14.43 22.47 -14.12
N ALA A 34 13.39 23.26 -13.89
CA ALA A 34 12.69 23.38 -12.61
C ALA A 34 11.20 23.12 -12.82
N ALA A 35 10.87 22.02 -13.49
CA ALA A 35 9.50 21.71 -13.91
C ALA A 35 8.82 20.73 -12.97
N PHE A 36 7.50 20.84 -12.88
CA PHE A 36 6.65 19.87 -12.22
C PHE A 36 5.93 18.98 -13.24
N GLY A 37 5.79 17.70 -12.89
CA GLY A 37 5.02 16.73 -13.64
C GLY A 37 3.52 16.95 -13.48
N ALA A 38 2.80 16.74 -14.56
CA ALA A 38 1.34 16.76 -14.64
C ALA A 38 0.83 15.48 -15.34
N ASP A 39 -0.45 15.19 -15.16
CA ASP A 39 -1.12 14.13 -15.90
C ASP A 39 -1.40 14.54 -17.36
N ASP A 40 -1.99 13.61 -18.11
CA ASP A 40 -2.39 13.78 -19.51
C ASP A 40 -3.45 14.89 -19.72
N GLN A 41 -4.11 15.33 -18.65
CA GLN A 41 -5.08 16.43 -18.64
C GLN A 41 -4.49 17.74 -18.09
N GLY A 42 -3.19 17.81 -17.83
CA GLY A 42 -2.52 19.00 -17.31
C GLY A 42 -2.76 19.27 -15.83
N ARG A 43 -3.33 18.32 -15.08
CA ARG A 43 -3.49 18.46 -13.62
C ARG A 43 -2.18 18.06 -12.94
N SER A 44 -1.84 18.74 -11.84
CA SER A 44 -0.58 18.50 -11.12
C SER A 44 -0.44 17.05 -10.61
N GLY A 45 0.74 16.46 -10.84
CA GLY A 45 1.09 15.11 -10.46
C GLY A 45 0.60 14.03 -11.43
N VAL A 46 1.14 12.83 -11.27
CA VAL A 46 0.80 11.65 -12.08
C VAL A 46 -0.15 10.75 -11.31
N THR A 47 -1.20 10.26 -11.97
CA THR A 47 -2.15 9.31 -11.37
C THR A 47 -1.49 7.95 -11.24
N GLY A 48 -1.45 7.42 -10.03
CA GLY A 48 -0.93 6.08 -9.72
C GLY A 48 -1.96 5.23 -9.00
N SER A 49 -1.83 3.91 -9.14
CA SER A 49 -2.60 2.93 -8.38
C SER A 49 -1.99 2.74 -7.00
N VAL A 50 -2.82 2.72 -5.95
CA VAL A 50 -2.39 2.51 -4.58
C VAL A 50 -2.52 1.04 -4.21
N ASN A 51 -1.40 0.42 -3.87
CA ASN A 51 -1.37 -0.84 -3.14
C ASN A 51 -1.31 -0.55 -1.64
N SER A 52 -2.45 -0.73 -0.95
CA SER A 52 -2.55 -0.56 0.51
C SER A 52 -1.77 -1.60 1.30
N ARG A 53 -1.36 -2.70 0.65
CA ARG A 53 -0.74 -3.87 1.27
C ARG A 53 -1.59 -4.45 2.40
N PHE A 54 -2.91 -4.26 2.38
CA PHE A 54 -3.83 -4.68 3.44
C PHE A 54 -3.65 -6.16 3.86
N GLY A 55 -3.55 -7.07 2.89
CA GLY A 55 -3.31 -8.48 3.19
C GLY A 55 -1.96 -8.75 3.86
N LEU A 56 -0.92 -7.97 3.55
CA LEU A 56 0.36 -8.06 4.26
C LEU A 56 0.27 -7.44 5.66
N ARG A 57 -0.54 -6.39 5.85
CA ARG A 57 -0.74 -5.74 7.16
C ARG A 57 -1.55 -6.57 8.14
N PHE A 58 -2.57 -7.30 7.64
CA PHE A 58 -3.59 -7.92 8.47
C PHE A 58 -3.79 -9.42 8.22
N GLY A 59 -3.10 -10.03 7.25
CA GLY A 59 -3.30 -11.44 6.88
C GLY A 59 -2.93 -12.40 8.01
N THR A 60 -1.82 -12.16 8.69
CA THR A 60 -1.36 -12.92 9.86
C THR A 60 -2.31 -12.77 11.04
N ALA A 61 -2.76 -11.55 11.34
CA ALA A 61 -3.76 -11.32 12.39
C ALA A 61 -5.08 -12.06 12.12
N ALA A 62 -5.52 -12.11 10.86
CA ALA A 62 -6.70 -12.89 10.46
C ALA A 62 -6.50 -14.40 10.68
N LEU A 63 -5.33 -14.95 10.31
CA LEU A 63 -5.00 -16.36 10.57
C LEU A 63 -4.96 -16.68 12.07
N LEU A 64 -4.30 -15.82 12.85
CA LEU A 64 -4.24 -15.93 14.31
C LEU A 64 -5.66 -15.90 14.92
N SER A 65 -6.54 -15.02 14.44
CA SER A 65 -7.93 -14.95 14.92
C SER A 65 -8.71 -16.25 14.66
N ILE A 66 -8.47 -16.93 13.53
CA ILE A 66 -9.11 -18.22 13.23
C ILE A 66 -8.56 -19.30 14.16
N ILE A 67 -7.24 -19.34 14.36
CA ILE A 67 -6.58 -20.33 15.23
C ILE A 67 -7.01 -20.12 16.69
N GLY A 68 -7.06 -18.88 17.17
CA GLY A 68 -7.46 -18.54 18.54
C GLY A 68 -8.93 -18.83 18.84
N ALA A 69 -9.81 -18.81 17.83
CA ALA A 69 -11.22 -19.14 18.02
C ALA A 69 -11.47 -20.62 18.29
N GLY A 70 -10.63 -21.53 17.75
CA GLY A 70 -10.82 -22.98 17.88
C GLY A 70 -10.75 -23.48 19.34
N PRO A 71 -9.65 -23.23 20.08
CA PRO A 71 -9.52 -23.61 21.47
C PRO A 71 -10.56 -22.95 22.37
N ALA A 72 -10.96 -21.70 22.11
CA ALA A 72 -12.03 -21.03 22.86
C ALA A 72 -13.37 -21.76 22.75
N ILE A 73 -13.69 -22.30 21.57
CA ILE A 73 -14.89 -23.12 21.34
C ILE A 73 -14.74 -24.48 22.03
N ALA A 74 -13.61 -25.17 21.89
CA ALA A 74 -13.39 -26.47 22.52
C ALA A 74 -13.35 -26.41 24.06
N ALA A 75 -12.76 -25.36 24.63
CA ALA A 75 -12.73 -25.14 26.07
C ALA A 75 -14.13 -24.91 26.67
N SER A 76 -15.09 -24.43 25.86
CA SER A 76 -16.49 -24.24 26.29
C SER A 76 -17.21 -25.56 26.65
N GLU A 77 -16.69 -26.71 26.22
CA GLU A 77 -17.20 -28.05 26.55
C GLU A 77 -16.44 -28.72 27.71
N ALA A 78 -15.30 -28.16 28.15
CA ALA A 78 -14.45 -28.72 29.22
C ALA A 78 -14.92 -28.33 30.63
N SER A 79 -14.42 -29.02 31.67
CA SER A 79 -14.66 -28.68 33.08
C SER A 79 -14.10 -27.29 33.43
N SER A 80 -14.64 -26.64 34.47
CA SER A 80 -14.31 -25.26 34.86
C SER A 80 -12.81 -25.02 35.08
N GLU A 81 -12.11 -25.97 35.70
CA GLU A 81 -10.69 -25.83 36.07
C GLU A 81 -9.79 -25.99 34.84
N THR A 82 -10.01 -27.04 34.06
CA THR A 82 -9.32 -27.27 32.77
C THR A 82 -9.61 -26.20 31.73
N ARG A 83 -10.81 -25.59 31.78
CA ARG A 83 -11.18 -24.46 30.90
C ARG A 83 -10.37 -23.20 31.20
N SER A 84 -10.11 -22.89 32.47
CA SER A 84 -9.37 -21.68 32.87
C SER A 84 -7.90 -21.77 32.43
N GLU A 85 -7.25 -22.90 32.71
CA GLU A 85 -5.85 -23.13 32.31
C GLU A 85 -5.66 -23.07 30.80
N ILE A 86 -6.51 -23.77 30.03
CA ILE A 86 -6.45 -23.75 28.56
C ILE A 86 -6.71 -22.34 28.02
N ALA A 87 -7.66 -21.60 28.60
CA ALA A 87 -7.98 -20.24 28.16
C ALA A 87 -6.83 -19.25 28.43
N GLU A 88 -6.18 -19.34 29.59
CA GLU A 88 -5.04 -18.49 29.97
C GLU A 88 -3.82 -18.73 29.10
N ASP A 89 -3.45 -20.01 28.86
CA ASP A 89 -2.32 -20.38 28.01
C ASP A 89 -2.52 -19.95 26.56
N VAL A 90 -3.73 -20.15 26.03
CA VAL A 90 -4.08 -19.74 24.66
C VAL A 90 -4.10 -18.21 24.56
N ALA A 91 -4.66 -17.50 25.53
CA ALA A 91 -4.71 -16.04 25.53
C ALA A 91 -3.31 -15.43 25.60
N GLY A 92 -2.42 -15.96 26.45
CA GLY A 92 -1.02 -15.52 26.57
C GLY A 92 -0.23 -15.75 25.28
N SER A 93 -0.34 -16.95 24.70
CA SER A 93 0.33 -17.30 23.44
C SER A 93 -0.18 -16.45 22.27
N PHE A 94 -1.49 -16.20 22.22
CA PHE A 94 -2.12 -15.36 21.19
C PHE A 94 -1.67 -13.90 21.30
N ALA A 95 -1.63 -13.33 22.50
CA ALA A 95 -1.17 -11.96 22.73
C ALA A 95 0.29 -11.79 22.26
N GLN A 96 1.16 -12.74 22.60
CA GLN A 96 2.57 -12.69 22.26
C GLN A 96 2.84 -12.84 20.75
N ALA A 97 2.10 -13.74 20.07
CA ALA A 97 2.16 -13.88 18.62
C ALA A 97 1.61 -12.65 17.89
N THR A 98 0.60 -12.00 18.45
CA THR A 98 -0.01 -10.79 17.90
C THR A 98 0.95 -9.60 18.01
N ASP A 99 1.57 -9.39 19.18
CA ASP A 99 2.54 -8.31 19.40
C ASP A 99 3.76 -8.42 18.47
N ALA A 100 4.24 -9.63 18.22
CA ALA A 100 5.38 -9.87 17.34
C ALA A 100 5.13 -9.45 15.88
N VAL A 101 3.87 -9.50 15.43
CA VAL A 101 3.54 -9.31 14.00
C VAL A 101 2.87 -7.95 13.74
N ILE A 102 2.08 -7.42 14.68
CA ILE A 102 1.42 -6.12 14.51
C ILE A 102 2.45 -4.99 14.38
N GLY A 103 3.56 -5.04 15.11
CA GLY A 103 4.56 -3.95 15.12
C GLY A 103 5.18 -3.65 13.74
N GLU A 104 5.60 -4.69 13.01
CA GLU A 104 6.32 -4.55 11.74
C GLU A 104 5.36 -4.31 10.55
N TYR A 105 4.21 -5.00 10.55
CA TYR A 105 3.32 -5.00 9.38
C TYR A 105 2.24 -3.91 9.45
N ALA A 106 1.79 -3.48 10.63
CA ALA A 106 0.77 -2.42 10.72
C ALA A 106 1.28 -1.06 10.22
N THR A 107 2.60 -0.82 10.31
CA THR A 107 3.25 0.44 9.94
C THR A 107 3.74 0.47 8.49
N LEU A 108 3.62 -0.64 7.76
CA LEU A 108 4.09 -0.77 6.39
C LEU A 108 3.43 0.29 5.49
N PRO A 109 4.16 1.21 4.84
CA PRO A 109 3.56 2.26 4.04
C PRO A 109 2.85 1.69 2.79
N PRO A 110 1.79 2.35 2.31
CA PRO A 110 1.20 2.00 1.03
C PRO A 110 2.21 2.28 -0.10
N VAL A 111 2.11 1.53 -1.20
CA VAL A 111 2.95 1.74 -2.39
C VAL A 111 2.08 2.32 -3.49
N ILE A 112 2.50 3.43 -4.07
CA ILE A 112 1.82 4.03 -5.23
C ILE A 112 2.66 3.69 -6.46
N SER A 113 2.04 3.10 -7.48
CA SER A 113 2.70 2.70 -8.72
C SER A 113 2.11 3.40 -9.93
N VAL A 114 2.97 3.82 -10.85
CA VAL A 114 2.60 4.31 -12.18
C VAL A 114 2.99 3.23 -13.20
N GLN A 115 2.13 2.96 -14.17
CA GLN A 115 2.43 1.96 -15.20
C GLN A 115 3.58 2.44 -16.11
N PRO A 116 4.48 1.55 -16.54
CA PRO A 116 5.47 1.88 -17.55
C PRO A 116 4.81 2.40 -18.83
N GLY A 117 5.38 3.45 -19.43
CA GLY A 117 4.83 4.07 -20.64
C GLY A 117 3.58 4.92 -20.40
N ALA A 118 3.17 5.14 -19.15
CA ALA A 118 2.12 6.11 -18.84
C ALA A 118 2.50 7.49 -19.39
N ALA A 119 1.54 8.13 -20.08
CA ALA A 119 1.71 9.49 -20.56
C ALA A 119 1.87 10.45 -19.37
N ILE A 120 2.91 11.26 -19.43
CA ILE A 120 3.19 12.30 -18.46
C ILE A 120 3.39 13.62 -19.20
N SER A 121 2.96 14.70 -18.57
CA SER A 121 3.19 16.05 -19.06
C SER A 121 4.23 16.73 -18.16
N VAL A 122 5.11 17.52 -18.76
CA VAL A 122 6.09 18.32 -18.03
C VAL A 122 5.79 19.78 -18.31
N ILE A 123 5.50 20.54 -17.26
CA ILE A 123 5.19 21.97 -17.37
C ILE A 123 6.42 22.75 -16.92
N ALA A 124 7.10 23.38 -17.88
CA ALA A 124 8.22 24.25 -17.61
C ALA A 124 7.75 25.53 -16.90
N ASP A 125 8.47 25.94 -15.87
CA ASP A 125 8.20 27.16 -15.11
C ASP A 125 8.92 28.40 -15.67
N ARG A 126 9.84 28.18 -16.62
CA ARG A 126 10.70 29.19 -17.21
C ARG A 126 11.09 28.79 -18.64
N ASP A 127 11.51 29.80 -19.40
CA ASP A 127 12.06 29.59 -20.74
C ASP A 127 13.35 28.75 -20.69
N LEU A 128 13.50 27.89 -21.68
CA LEU A 128 14.65 27.01 -21.85
C LEU A 128 15.42 27.44 -23.08
N GLU A 129 16.70 27.77 -22.89
CA GLU A 129 17.61 28.15 -23.97
C GLU A 129 18.54 26.97 -24.29
N PHE A 130 18.69 26.67 -25.58
CA PHE A 130 19.55 25.62 -26.10
C PHE A 130 20.65 26.28 -26.96
N TYR A 131 21.90 25.92 -26.73
CA TYR A 131 23.10 26.53 -27.36
C TYR A 131 24.05 25.48 -27.91
#